data_AF-A0A358JTJ0-F1
#
_entry.id   AF-A0A358JTJ0-F1
#
_cell.length_a   1.000
_cell.length_b   1.000
_cell.length_c   1.000
_cell.angle_alpha   90.00
_cell.angle_beta   90.00
_cell.angle_gamma   90.00
#
_symmetry.space_group_name_H-M   'P 1'
#
loop_
_entity.id
_entity.type
_entity.pdbx_description
1 polymer ?
#
loop_
_entity_poly.entity_id
_entity_poly.type
_entity_poly.pdbx_seq_one_letter_code
_entity_poly.pdbx_strand_id
1 'polypeptide(L)'
;MAMNFKIFETKELADIFAADLLRKQIHNNPESILALDVNEDLSQVYEKFVGEVKNHPADLSEVQLFAVGKGGMDVFKNLDIPSSQLNSGGTADDLEDKGKKKVNVAMLNLNSNKKVGFNNDNEELFKAKELFIYATGTDKSAVVRNLYDANLNGNGALSEIKKHRMVTVVIDKEAAANLDQDIVEYYSYKFA
;
A
#
# COMPACT_ATOMS: atom_id res chain seq x y z
N MET A 1 8.12 -15.21 9.87
CA MET A 1 6.73 -14.81 9.56
C MET A 1 6.78 -14.20 8.17
N ALA A 2 6.00 -14.73 7.21
CA ALA A 2 6.28 -14.56 5.79
C ALA A 2 5.45 -13.43 5.16
N MET A 3 6.13 -12.59 4.38
CA MET A 3 5.54 -11.65 3.43
C MET A 3 4.63 -12.41 2.44
N ASN A 4 3.42 -11.91 2.19
CA ASN A 4 2.46 -12.56 1.31
C ASN A 4 2.40 -11.86 -0.04
N PHE A 5 2.95 -12.49 -1.09
CA PHE A 5 2.82 -11.98 -2.45
C PHE A 5 1.45 -12.33 -3.03
N LYS A 6 0.85 -11.37 -3.72
CA LYS A 6 -0.39 -11.48 -4.49
C LYS A 6 -0.07 -11.06 -5.91
N ILE A 7 0.15 -12.05 -6.77
CA ILE A 7 0.54 -11.82 -8.17
C ILE A 7 -0.70 -11.91 -9.03
N PHE A 8 -0.98 -10.85 -9.78
CA PHE A 8 -2.14 -10.74 -10.65
C PHE A 8 -1.73 -10.76 -12.12
N GLU A 9 -2.58 -11.29 -13.00
CA GLU A 9 -2.26 -11.36 -14.43
C GLU A 9 -2.07 -9.98 -15.05
N THR A 10 -2.80 -8.97 -14.58
CA THR A 10 -2.75 -7.60 -15.10
C THR A 10 -2.64 -6.57 -13.98
N LYS A 11 -2.11 -5.39 -14.31
CA LYS A 11 -2.14 -4.21 -13.43
C LYS A 11 -3.56 -3.90 -12.95
N GLU A 12 -4.56 -3.98 -13.83
CA GLU A 12 -5.94 -3.66 -13.46
C GLU A 12 -6.47 -4.57 -12.34
N LEU A 13 -6.16 -5.87 -12.39
CA LEU A 13 -6.57 -6.81 -11.34
C LEU A 13 -5.84 -6.53 -10.01
N ALA A 14 -4.56 -6.14 -10.08
CA ALA A 14 -3.81 -5.66 -8.92
C ALA A 14 -4.42 -4.39 -8.33
N ASP A 15 -4.84 -3.44 -9.18
CA ASP A 15 -5.49 -2.19 -8.77
C ASP A 15 -6.80 -2.46 -8.03
N ILE A 16 -7.66 -3.33 -8.60
CA ILE A 16 -8.94 -3.73 -8.00
C ILE A 16 -8.71 -4.38 -6.64
N PHE A 17 -7.74 -5.29 -6.55
CA PHE A 17 -7.46 -5.99 -5.30
C PHE A 17 -6.94 -5.03 -4.20
N ALA A 18 -6.00 -4.15 -4.54
CA ALA A 18 -5.48 -3.15 -3.60
C ALA A 18 -6.58 -2.19 -3.12
N ALA A 19 -7.48 -1.77 -4.03
CA ALA A 19 -8.64 -0.95 -3.69
C ALA A 19 -9.58 -1.65 -2.70
N ASP A 20 -9.87 -2.93 -2.92
CA ASP A 20 -10.73 -3.72 -2.03
C ASP A 20 -10.06 -3.97 -0.66
N LEU A 21 -8.73 -4.10 -0.58
CA LEU A 21 -8.02 -4.15 0.71
C LEU A 21 -8.26 -2.88 1.54
N LEU A 22 -8.13 -1.69 0.93
CA LEU A 22 -8.38 -0.42 1.60
C LEU A 22 -9.86 -0.27 2.01
N ARG A 23 -10.78 -0.63 1.12
CA ARG A 23 -12.23 -0.64 1.39
C ARG A 23 -12.58 -1.56 2.56
N LYS A 24 -12.02 -2.79 2.59
CA LYS A 24 -12.18 -3.73 3.71
C LYS A 24 -11.62 -3.16 5.01
N GLN A 25 -10.46 -2.50 4.97
CA GLN A 25 -9.85 -1.91 6.16
C GLN A 25 -10.77 -0.88 6.82
N ILE A 26 -11.31 0.08 6.06
CA ILE A 26 -12.19 1.11 6.62
C ILE A 26 -13.55 0.55 7.03
N HIS A 27 -14.07 -0.42 6.28
CA HIS A 27 -15.35 -1.06 6.60
C HIS A 27 -15.27 -1.86 7.90
N ASN A 28 -14.18 -2.59 8.12
CA ASN A 28 -13.99 -3.42 9.31
C ASN A 28 -13.54 -2.61 10.54
N ASN A 29 -12.99 -1.41 10.34
CA ASN A 29 -12.54 -0.55 11.42
C ASN A 29 -12.80 0.93 11.06
N PRO A 30 -13.92 1.53 11.51
CA PRO A 30 -14.27 2.92 11.20
C PRO A 30 -13.32 3.95 11.84
N GLU A 31 -12.54 3.56 12.86
CA GLU A 31 -11.47 4.41 13.43
C GLU A 31 -10.11 4.21 12.72
N SER A 32 -10.09 3.71 11.49
CA SER A 32 -8.83 3.40 10.79
C SER A 32 -8.02 4.65 10.50
N ILE A 33 -6.74 4.59 10.85
CA ILE A 33 -5.71 5.54 10.40
C ILE A 33 -4.98 4.90 9.22
N LEU A 34 -5.12 5.49 8.03
CA LEU A 34 -4.46 5.04 6.80
C LEU A 34 -3.34 6.00 6.42
N ALA A 35 -2.14 5.48 6.20
CA ALA A 35 -1.06 6.19 5.55
C ALA A 35 -1.00 5.78 4.07
N LEU A 36 -1.17 6.72 3.16
CA LEU A 36 -1.35 6.48 1.72
C LEU A 36 -0.26 7.20 0.94
N ASP A 37 0.58 6.44 0.24
CA ASP A 37 1.55 6.98 -0.71
C ASP A 37 0.81 7.43 -1.96
N VAL A 38 0.98 8.69 -2.35
CA VAL A 38 0.21 9.29 -3.43
C VAL A 38 1.13 9.60 -4.61
N ASN A 39 0.96 8.82 -5.68
CA ASN A 39 1.73 8.90 -6.91
C ASN A 39 0.91 8.33 -8.08
N GLU A 40 1.46 8.43 -9.30
CA GLU A 40 0.79 7.98 -10.53
C GLU A 40 0.53 6.47 -10.55
N ASP A 41 1.44 5.63 -10.02
CA ASP A 41 1.30 4.17 -9.99
C ASP A 41 0.05 3.74 -9.20
N LEU A 42 -0.28 4.48 -8.13
CA LEU A 42 -1.40 4.22 -7.22
C LEU A 42 -2.69 4.99 -7.57
N SER A 43 -2.66 5.90 -8.55
CA SER A 43 -3.82 6.74 -8.91
C SER A 43 -5.09 5.92 -9.18
N GLN A 44 -4.96 4.85 -9.98
CA GLN A 44 -6.06 3.95 -10.33
C GLN A 44 -6.54 3.10 -9.14
N VAL A 45 -5.65 2.73 -8.21
CA VAL A 45 -6.05 2.09 -6.95
C VAL A 45 -6.98 3.01 -6.17
N TYR A 46 -6.65 4.30 -6.05
CA TYR A 46 -7.44 5.25 -5.28
C TYR A 46 -8.77 5.62 -5.95
N GLU A 47 -8.80 5.73 -7.28
CA GLU A 47 -10.06 5.89 -8.02
C GLU A 47 -11.02 4.72 -7.78
N LYS A 48 -10.52 3.48 -7.91
CA LYS A 48 -11.31 2.27 -7.64
C LYS A 48 -11.72 2.19 -6.17
N PHE A 49 -10.82 2.49 -5.23
CA PHE A 49 -11.12 2.50 -3.80
C PHE A 49 -12.27 3.47 -3.48
N VAL A 50 -12.22 4.70 -3.97
CA VAL A 50 -13.29 5.68 -3.76
C VAL A 50 -14.60 5.24 -4.41
N GLY A 51 -14.55 4.68 -5.63
CA GLY A 51 -15.73 4.09 -6.29
C GLY A 51 -16.34 2.96 -5.47
N GLU A 52 -15.51 2.07 -4.94
CA GLU A 52 -15.92 0.95 -4.12
C GLU A 52 -16.54 1.37 -2.79
N VAL A 53 -16.02 2.41 -2.14
CA VAL A 53 -16.62 2.97 -0.92
C VAL A 53 -17.98 3.61 -1.20
N LYS A 54 -18.18 4.21 -2.38
CA LYS A 54 -19.49 4.74 -2.79
C LYS A 54 -20.50 3.63 -3.08
N ASN A 55 -20.07 2.54 -3.73
CA ASN A 55 -20.93 1.39 -4.06
C ASN A 55 -21.24 0.52 -2.84
N HIS A 56 -20.31 0.47 -1.89
CA HIS A 56 -20.40 -0.29 -0.65
C HIS A 56 -20.13 0.63 0.55
N PRO A 57 -21.11 1.46 0.96
CA PRO A 57 -20.92 2.47 1.99
C PRO A 57 -20.35 1.88 3.30
N ALA A 58 -19.35 2.56 3.85
CA ALA A 58 -18.80 2.31 5.17
C ALA A 58 -19.03 3.53 6.06
N ASP A 59 -18.98 3.35 7.38
CA ASP A 59 -18.93 4.47 8.31
C ASP A 59 -17.54 5.11 8.24
N LEU A 60 -17.48 6.35 7.73
CA LEU A 60 -16.24 7.10 7.56
C LEU A 60 -16.06 8.20 8.63
N SER A 61 -16.95 8.28 9.62
CA SER A 61 -17.01 9.38 10.59
C SER A 61 -15.74 9.56 11.42
N GLU A 62 -14.95 8.50 11.58
CA GLU A 62 -13.72 8.49 12.40
C GLU A 62 -12.45 8.12 11.60
N VAL A 63 -12.57 7.81 10.30
CA VAL A 63 -11.43 7.39 9.46
C VAL A 63 -10.46 8.55 9.27
N GLN A 64 -9.16 8.33 9.48
CA GLN A 64 -8.14 9.34 9.20
C GLN A 64 -7.30 8.93 7.99
N LEU A 65 -7.19 9.81 7.01
CA LEU A 65 -6.34 9.62 5.83
C LEU A 65 -5.14 10.54 5.92
N PHE A 66 -3.94 9.97 5.80
CA PHE A 66 -2.67 10.67 5.65
C PHE A 66 -2.13 10.39 4.26
N ALA A 67 -2.40 11.32 3.34
CA ALA A 67 -2.07 11.22 1.93
C ALA A 67 -0.83 12.07 1.65
N VAL A 68 0.29 11.41 1.35
CA VAL A 68 1.58 12.07 1.14
C VAL A 68 2.13 11.73 -0.24
N GLY A 69 2.52 12.76 -0.97
CA GLY A 69 3.06 12.64 -2.32
C GLY A 69 2.43 13.64 -3.30
N LYS A 70 2.49 13.31 -4.59
CA LYS A 70 1.98 14.18 -5.68
C LYS A 70 1.20 13.35 -6.69
N GLY A 71 0.04 13.86 -7.10
CA GLY A 71 -0.82 13.27 -8.13
C GLY A 71 -1.85 12.29 -7.55
N GLY A 72 -3.14 12.57 -7.75
CA GLY A 72 -4.23 11.69 -7.29
C GLY A 72 -4.88 12.08 -5.95
N MET A 73 -4.40 13.11 -5.23
CA MET A 73 -5.01 13.54 -3.96
C MET A 73 -6.47 14.02 -4.11
N ASP A 74 -6.83 14.60 -5.26
CA ASP A 74 -8.18 15.13 -5.48
C ASP A 74 -9.25 14.04 -5.46
N VAL A 75 -8.89 12.78 -5.71
CA VAL A 75 -9.84 11.68 -5.69
C VAL A 75 -10.47 11.49 -4.31
N PHE A 76 -9.72 11.76 -3.23
CA PHE A 76 -10.22 11.62 -1.86
C PHE A 76 -11.27 12.66 -1.48
N LYS A 77 -11.36 13.78 -2.21
CA LYS A 77 -12.45 14.77 -2.04
C LYS A 77 -13.83 14.20 -2.41
N ASN A 78 -13.85 13.08 -3.13
CA ASN A 78 -15.06 12.36 -3.47
C ASN A 78 -15.48 11.36 -2.39
N LEU A 79 -14.69 11.19 -1.32
CA LEU A 79 -15.14 10.52 -0.11
C LEU A 79 -15.93 11.53 0.73
N ASP A 80 -17.04 11.09 1.31
CA ASP A 80 -17.84 11.89 2.23
C ASP A 80 -17.18 11.91 3.62
N ILE A 81 -15.95 12.43 3.69
CA ILE A 81 -15.20 12.61 4.93
C ILE A 81 -15.00 14.11 5.24
N PRO A 82 -15.16 14.52 6.50
CA PRO A 82 -14.75 15.83 6.97
C PRO A 82 -13.31 16.18 6.55
N SER A 83 -13.08 17.44 6.18
CA SER A 83 -11.75 17.91 5.76
C SER A 83 -10.68 17.77 6.84
N SER A 84 -11.07 17.76 8.12
CA SER A 84 -10.17 17.50 9.25
C SER A 84 -9.64 16.07 9.29
N GLN A 85 -10.27 15.13 8.58
CA GLN A 85 -9.89 13.74 8.49
C GLN A 85 -8.97 13.45 7.29
N LEU A 86 -8.87 14.38 6.35
CA LEU A 86 -7.98 14.29 5.19
C LEU A 86 -6.75 15.17 5.41
N ASN A 87 -5.63 14.53 5.75
CA ASN A 87 -4.35 15.19 5.97
C ASN A 87 -3.51 15.04 4.70
N SER A 88 -3.34 16.14 3.95
CA SER A 88 -2.58 16.18 2.70
C SER A 88 -1.32 17.04 2.82
N GLY A 89 -0.18 16.57 2.32
CA GLY A 89 1.04 17.37 2.19
C GLY A 89 2.05 17.26 3.34
N GLY A 90 1.93 16.22 4.17
CA GLY A 90 2.85 15.93 5.28
C GLY A 90 4.07 15.05 4.92
N THR A 91 4.85 14.68 5.92
CA THR A 91 5.92 13.66 5.87
C THR A 91 5.52 12.41 6.67
N ALA A 92 6.38 11.39 6.73
CA ALA A 92 6.14 10.26 7.62
C ALA A 92 6.15 10.67 9.10
N ASP A 93 6.85 11.75 9.46
CA ASP A 93 6.94 12.24 10.84
C ASP A 93 5.60 12.78 11.37
N ASP A 94 4.74 13.29 10.48
CA ASP A 94 3.37 13.71 10.85
C ASP A 94 2.50 12.53 11.35
N LEU A 95 2.96 11.29 11.15
CA LEU A 95 2.35 10.08 11.70
C LEU A 95 2.78 9.83 13.16
N GLU A 96 3.93 10.36 13.60
CA GLU A 96 4.48 10.18 14.95
C GLU A 96 3.60 10.88 16.01
N ASP A 97 3.07 12.05 15.67
CA ASP A 97 2.26 12.90 16.56
C ASP A 97 0.85 12.34 16.88
N LYS A 98 0.50 11.14 16.41
CA LYS A 98 -0.81 10.49 16.69
C LYS A 98 -0.87 9.78 18.05
N GLY A 99 0.17 9.92 18.88
CA GLY A 99 0.18 9.45 20.26
C GLY A 99 0.05 7.92 20.37
N LYS A 100 -0.95 7.41 21.09
CA LYS A 100 -1.15 5.95 21.31
C LYS A 100 -1.81 5.22 20.13
N LYS A 101 -2.43 5.93 19.17
CA LYS A 101 -3.12 5.30 18.03
C LYS A 101 -2.11 5.06 16.90
N LYS A 102 -1.64 3.81 16.77
CA LYS A 102 -0.79 3.39 15.64
C LYS A 102 -1.57 3.38 14.33
N VAL A 103 -0.91 3.80 13.24
CA VAL A 103 -1.37 3.61 11.85
C VAL A 103 -1.85 2.18 11.66
N ASN A 104 -3.07 2.00 11.17
CA ASN A 104 -3.63 0.68 10.93
C ASN A 104 -2.99 0.05 9.70
N VAL A 105 -3.00 0.78 8.59
CA VAL A 105 -2.49 0.32 7.30
C VAL A 105 -1.64 1.41 6.68
N ALA A 106 -0.48 1.03 6.16
CA ALA A 106 0.30 1.86 5.25
C ALA A 106 0.28 1.24 3.83
N MET A 107 -0.23 1.99 2.85
CA MET A 107 -0.21 1.64 1.44
C MET A 107 0.96 2.35 0.76
N LEU A 108 1.97 1.58 0.36
CA LEU A 108 3.27 2.10 -0.09
C LEU A 108 3.61 1.61 -1.49
N ASN A 109 4.03 2.52 -2.37
CA ASN A 109 4.53 2.13 -3.69
C ASN A 109 6.01 1.71 -3.60
N LEU A 110 6.37 0.62 -4.26
CA LEU A 110 7.74 0.17 -4.42
C LEU A 110 8.30 0.66 -5.75
N ASN A 111 9.11 1.70 -5.70
CA ASN A 111 9.71 2.31 -6.89
C ASN A 111 10.93 1.51 -7.39
N SER A 112 11.22 1.62 -8.69
CA SER A 112 12.33 0.92 -9.35
C SER A 112 13.72 1.23 -8.74
N ASN A 113 13.87 2.38 -8.09
CA ASN A 113 15.09 2.80 -7.40
C ASN A 113 15.19 2.30 -5.94
N LYS A 114 14.38 1.33 -5.53
CA LYS A 114 14.29 0.78 -4.15
C LYS A 114 13.70 1.73 -3.10
N LYS A 115 13.23 2.92 -3.50
CA LYS A 115 12.48 3.80 -2.59
C LYS A 115 11.07 3.26 -2.39
N VAL A 116 10.58 3.37 -1.16
CA VAL A 116 9.26 2.92 -0.76
C VAL A 116 8.57 4.03 0.00
N GLY A 117 7.30 4.31 -0.30
CA GLY A 117 6.49 5.23 0.51
C GLY A 117 6.93 6.69 0.44
N PHE A 118 6.85 7.38 1.58
CA PHE A 118 6.97 8.84 1.70
C PHE A 118 8.44 9.28 1.66
N ASN A 119 9.02 9.46 0.47
CA ASN A 119 10.37 10.03 0.30
C ASN A 119 11.44 9.41 1.25
N ASN A 120 12.34 10.21 1.86
CA ASN A 120 13.60 9.71 2.42
C ASN A 120 13.49 9.07 3.82
N ASP A 121 12.47 9.40 4.63
CA ASP A 121 12.29 8.86 5.98
C ASP A 121 10.97 8.09 6.06
N ASN A 122 11.06 6.77 6.17
CA ASN A 122 9.91 5.85 6.14
C ASN A 122 9.78 5.01 7.42
N GLU A 123 10.57 5.29 8.45
CA GLU A 123 10.59 4.50 9.68
C GLU A 123 9.21 4.45 10.35
N GLU A 124 8.51 5.59 10.40
CA GLU A 124 7.16 5.65 10.97
C GLU A 124 6.13 4.83 10.16
N LEU A 125 6.29 4.75 8.84
CA LEU A 125 5.40 3.95 7.99
C LEU A 125 5.52 2.46 8.30
N PHE A 126 6.74 1.98 8.57
CA PHE A 126 7.00 0.59 8.93
C PHE A 126 6.52 0.22 10.34
N LYS A 127 6.09 1.18 11.16
CA LYS A 127 5.44 0.92 12.46
C LYS A 127 3.94 0.67 12.36
N ALA A 128 3.34 0.82 11.17
CA ALA A 128 1.94 0.51 10.92
C ALA A 128 1.60 -0.93 11.34
N LYS A 129 0.33 -1.22 11.64
CA LYS A 129 -0.05 -2.59 12.05
C LYS A 129 0.09 -3.57 10.88
N GLU A 130 -0.16 -3.10 9.66
CA GLU A 130 -0.08 -3.84 8.40
C GLU A 130 0.50 -2.95 7.28
N LEU A 131 1.28 -3.56 6.40
CA LEU A 131 1.83 -2.91 5.21
C LEU A 131 1.21 -3.52 3.95
N PHE A 132 0.71 -2.67 3.06
CA PHE A 132 0.38 -3.01 1.69
C PHE A 132 1.46 -2.41 0.79
N ILE A 133 2.24 -3.27 0.16
CA ILE A 133 3.29 -2.87 -0.78
C ILE A 133 2.78 -3.11 -2.19
N TYR A 134 2.82 -2.09 -3.03
CA TYR A 134 2.32 -2.16 -4.40
C TYR A 134 3.44 -1.95 -5.41
N ALA A 135 3.49 -2.76 -6.47
CA ALA A 135 4.43 -2.60 -7.57
C ALA A 135 3.88 -3.24 -8.85
N THR A 136 3.74 -2.47 -9.93
CA THR A 136 3.27 -2.99 -11.23
C THR A 136 4.13 -2.52 -12.37
N GLY A 137 4.19 -3.32 -13.43
CA GLY A 137 4.99 -3.04 -14.61
C GLY A 137 6.39 -3.64 -14.58
N THR A 138 6.91 -3.91 -15.77
CA THR A 138 8.20 -4.59 -15.98
C THR A 138 9.39 -3.84 -15.35
N ASP A 139 9.34 -2.52 -15.26
CA ASP A 139 10.40 -1.69 -14.67
C ASP A 139 10.57 -1.91 -13.16
N LYS A 140 9.58 -2.51 -12.49
CA LYS A 140 9.62 -2.87 -11.06
C LYS A 140 10.17 -4.27 -10.81
N SER A 141 10.37 -5.10 -11.83
CA SER A 141 10.73 -6.52 -11.65
C SER A 141 12.03 -6.74 -10.86
N ALA A 142 13.05 -5.92 -11.13
CA ALA A 142 14.32 -5.97 -10.42
C ALA A 142 14.17 -5.62 -8.93
N VAL A 143 13.35 -4.61 -8.59
CA VAL A 143 13.15 -4.22 -7.19
C VAL A 143 12.26 -5.22 -6.44
N VAL A 144 11.28 -5.84 -7.10
CA VAL A 144 10.49 -6.94 -6.54
C VAL A 144 11.37 -8.13 -6.18
N ARG A 145 12.29 -8.52 -7.07
CA ARG A 145 13.27 -9.58 -6.75
C ARG A 145 14.14 -9.20 -5.55
N ASN A 146 14.63 -7.96 -5.51
CA ASN A 146 15.41 -7.47 -4.37
C ASN A 146 14.63 -7.49 -3.05
N LEU A 147 13.33 -7.21 -3.06
CA LEU A 147 12.47 -7.30 -1.88
C LEU A 147 12.34 -8.76 -1.41
N TYR A 148 12.09 -9.67 -2.35
CA TYR A 148 12.00 -11.10 -2.06
C TYR A 148 13.30 -11.63 -1.44
N ASP A 149 14.45 -11.24 -1.99
CA ASP A 149 15.78 -11.67 -1.54
C ASP A 149 16.31 -10.90 -0.32
N ALA A 150 15.62 -9.85 0.14
CA ALA A 150 16.15 -8.95 1.16
C ALA A 150 16.64 -9.70 2.42
N ASN A 151 17.74 -9.23 3.01
CA ASN A 151 18.30 -9.87 4.20
C ASN A 151 17.47 -9.48 5.43
N LEU A 152 17.04 -10.46 6.23
CA LEU A 152 16.33 -10.22 7.50
C LEU A 152 17.19 -9.46 8.52
N ASN A 153 18.52 -9.54 8.43
CA ASN A 153 19.45 -8.81 9.29
C ASN A 153 19.93 -7.48 8.65
N GLY A 154 19.34 -7.07 7.53
CA GLY A 154 19.67 -5.79 6.89
C GLY A 154 18.97 -4.60 7.54
N ASN A 155 19.50 -3.40 7.25
CA ASN A 155 19.04 -2.12 7.81
C ASN A 155 18.44 -1.17 6.74
N GLY A 156 18.04 -1.71 5.58
CA GLY A 156 17.42 -0.93 4.51
C GLY A 156 15.89 -1.13 4.46
N ALA A 157 15.18 -0.25 3.74
CA ALA A 157 13.72 -0.30 3.62
C ALA A 157 13.17 -1.69 3.23
N LEU A 158 13.80 -2.38 2.28
CA LEU A 158 13.38 -3.75 1.87
C LEU A 158 13.54 -4.77 3.01
N SER A 159 14.57 -4.63 3.83
CA SER A 159 14.78 -5.45 5.02
C SER A 159 13.75 -5.13 6.12
N GLU A 160 13.42 -3.85 6.32
CA GLU A 160 12.35 -3.45 7.24
C GLU A 160 10.99 -4.04 6.84
N ILE A 161 10.63 -3.93 5.56
CA ILE A 161 9.41 -4.55 5.01
C ILE A 161 9.45 -6.06 5.24
N LYS A 162 10.58 -6.73 4.96
CA LYS A 162 10.68 -8.19 5.15
C LYS A 162 10.64 -8.64 6.60
N LYS A 163 11.11 -7.81 7.53
CA LYS A 163 11.01 -8.04 8.98
C LYS A 163 9.60 -7.79 9.51
N HIS A 164 8.82 -6.95 8.84
CA HIS A 164 7.50 -6.54 9.31
C HIS A 164 6.56 -7.74 9.48
N ARG A 165 5.79 -7.74 10.57
CA ARG A 165 4.97 -8.90 11.00
C ARG A 165 3.81 -9.23 10.05
N MET A 166 3.34 -8.26 9.29
CA MET A 166 2.14 -8.36 8.46
C MET A 166 2.32 -7.52 7.19
N VAL A 167 2.62 -8.19 6.08
CA VAL A 167 2.87 -7.55 4.79
C VAL A 167 2.15 -8.29 3.69
N THR A 168 1.37 -7.55 2.92
CA THR A 168 0.79 -8.01 1.65
C THR A 168 1.45 -7.24 0.51
N VAL A 169 2.06 -7.97 -0.42
CA VAL A 169 2.71 -7.40 -1.60
C VAL A 169 1.82 -7.66 -2.81
N VAL A 170 1.24 -6.60 -3.38
CA VAL A 170 0.30 -6.64 -4.50
C VAL A 170 1.05 -6.25 -5.76
N ILE A 171 1.20 -7.19 -6.69
CA ILE A 171 1.96 -6.99 -7.92
C ILE A 171 1.27 -7.59 -9.13
N ASP A 172 1.61 -7.10 -10.32
CA ASP A 172 1.24 -7.76 -11.57
C ASP A 172 2.32 -8.74 -12.03
N LYS A 173 1.97 -9.53 -13.05
CA LYS A 173 2.85 -10.53 -13.64
C LYS A 173 4.14 -9.93 -14.21
N GLU A 174 4.07 -8.71 -14.73
CA GLU A 174 5.24 -8.00 -15.27
C GLU A 174 6.24 -7.64 -14.15
N ALA A 175 5.75 -7.10 -13.03
CA ALA A 175 6.59 -6.82 -11.87
C ALA A 175 7.09 -8.12 -11.19
N ALA A 176 6.45 -9.26 -11.42
CA ALA A 176 6.92 -10.56 -10.95
C ALA A 176 7.97 -11.22 -11.86
N ALA A 177 8.29 -10.66 -13.03
CA ALA A 177 9.04 -11.36 -14.08
C ALA A 177 10.46 -11.84 -13.71
N ASN A 178 11.07 -11.27 -12.67
CA ASN A 178 12.40 -11.68 -12.18
C ASN A 178 12.34 -12.69 -11.00
N LEU A 179 11.15 -13.08 -10.56
CA LEU A 179 10.97 -14.15 -9.59
C LEU A 179 11.05 -15.52 -10.30
N ASP A 180 11.43 -16.55 -9.53
CA ASP A 180 11.47 -17.91 -10.05
C ASP A 180 10.05 -18.40 -10.38
N GLN A 181 9.90 -19.21 -11.43
CA GLN A 181 8.59 -19.58 -11.97
C GLN A 181 7.70 -20.28 -10.93
N ASP A 182 8.28 -21.12 -10.08
CA ASP A 182 7.59 -21.80 -8.99
C ASP A 182 7.04 -20.82 -7.94
N ILE A 183 7.79 -19.76 -7.63
CA ILE A 183 7.33 -18.64 -6.78
C ILE A 183 6.16 -17.94 -7.44
N VAL A 184 6.29 -17.61 -8.73
CA VAL A 184 5.22 -16.93 -9.48
C VAL A 184 3.96 -17.78 -9.48
N GLU A 185 4.05 -19.07 -9.79
CA GLU A 185 2.91 -19.99 -9.81
C GLU A 185 2.26 -20.14 -8.43
N TYR A 186 3.05 -20.21 -7.36
CA TYR A 186 2.57 -20.34 -5.98
C TYR A 186 1.78 -19.11 -5.52
N TYR A 187 2.25 -17.90 -5.84
CA TYR A 187 1.63 -16.65 -5.41
C TYR A 187 0.66 -16.04 -6.44
N SER A 188 0.55 -16.63 -7.63
CA SER A 188 -0.41 -16.22 -8.65
C SER A 188 -1.83 -16.41 -8.17
N TYR A 189 -2.57 -15.29 -8.08
CA TYR A 189 -3.96 -15.29 -7.72
C TYR A 189 -4.78 -15.74 -8.93
N LYS A 190 -5.30 -16.96 -8.86
CA LYS A 190 -6.25 -17.49 -9.84
C LYS A 190 -7.64 -17.07 -9.40
N PHE A 191 -8.23 -16.08 -10.06
CA PHE A 191 -9.66 -15.81 -9.90
C PHE A 191 -10.41 -17.09 -10.32
N ALA A 192 -11.22 -17.62 -9.40
CA ALA A 192 -12.16 -18.70 -9.67
C ALA A 192 -13.46 -18.13 -10.21
#